data_AF-A0A849T8X8-F1
#
_entry.id   AF-A0A849T8X8-F1
#
_cell.length_a   1.000
_cell.length_b   1.000
_cell.length_c   1.000
_cell.angle_alpha   90.00
_cell.angle_beta   90.00
_cell.angle_gamma   90.00
#
_symmetry.space_group_name_H-M   'P 1'
#
loop_
_entity.id
_entity.type
_entity.pdbx_description
1 polymer ?
#
loop_
_entity_poly.entity_id
_entity_poly.type
_entity_poly.pdbx_seq_one_letter_code
_entity_poly.pdbx_strand_id
1 'polypeptide(L)'
;MLIRKIIIQAFIALSILGLLPNHAYSQNTLPISKHLKDALKLNKKRAPLYAELTNGESLKLSYELMAMESLALLFVGHLDYAAKPYIEAGVGLFDEDLIDMKKTPDYLPNFEDNLAPTQKIEIDTKLLMKKWIKKIKKDDLQALYQDAVLLLKIGDLKETNQNCLTRHFVESIARSLKNIEGHREKANSLGLEDPKEILISFLKIQVRSLPWAQSIDKKAFDIQKMNVPLFCRDVPHVPYE
;
A
#
# COMPACT_ATOMS: atom_id res chain seq x y z
N MET A 1 20.31 6.60 -39.76
CA MET A 1 20.11 5.14 -39.55
C MET A 1 21.34 4.44 -38.97
N LEU A 2 22.57 4.83 -39.35
CA LEU A 2 23.82 4.20 -38.87
C LEU A 2 24.11 4.44 -37.37
N ILE A 3 23.83 5.64 -36.86
CA ILE A 3 24.09 6.04 -35.46
C ILE A 3 23.22 5.24 -34.46
N ARG A 4 21.97 4.92 -34.83
CA ARG A 4 21.06 4.10 -34.02
C ARG A 4 21.55 2.67 -33.82
N LYS A 5 22.23 2.08 -34.82
CA LYS A 5 22.80 0.73 -34.71
C LYS A 5 24.01 0.67 -33.78
N ILE A 6 24.82 1.73 -33.74
CA ILE A 6 26.01 1.81 -32.88
C ILE A 6 25.63 1.94 -31.40
N ILE A 7 24.59 2.72 -31.08
CA ILE A 7 24.10 2.88 -29.69
C ILE A 7 23.52 1.55 -29.16
N ILE A 8 22.79 0.80 -30.00
CA ILE A 8 22.23 -0.50 -29.61
C ILE A 8 23.35 -1.53 -29.39
N GLN A 9 24.39 -1.53 -30.22
CA GLN A 9 25.53 -2.44 -30.04
C GLN A 9 26.38 -2.09 -28.79
N ALA A 10 26.50 -0.81 -28.43
CA ALA A 10 27.16 -0.39 -27.19
C ALA A 10 26.38 -0.82 -25.93
N PHE A 11 25.04 -0.77 -25.97
CA PHE A 11 24.18 -1.23 -24.88
C PHE A 11 24.29 -2.75 -24.63
N ILE A 12 24.39 -3.53 -25.71
CA ILE A 12 24.59 -4.99 -25.63
C ILE A 12 26.01 -5.32 -25.11
N ALA A 13 27.03 -4.56 -25.48
CA ALA A 13 28.39 -4.75 -24.97
C ALA A 13 28.53 -4.41 -23.47
N LEU A 14 27.83 -3.38 -22.99
CA LEU A 14 27.85 -2.96 -21.59
C LEU A 14 27.10 -3.94 -20.65
N SER A 15 26.09 -4.64 -21.15
CA SER A 15 25.36 -5.67 -20.40
C SER A 15 26.16 -6.98 -20.27
N ILE A 16 27.07 -7.27 -21.22
CA ILE A 16 27.97 -8.45 -21.17
C ILE A 16 29.15 -8.22 -20.21
N LEU A 17 29.55 -6.97 -19.95
CA LEU A 17 30.69 -6.61 -19.09
C LEU A 17 30.38 -6.59 -17.57
N GLY A 18 29.14 -6.86 -17.15
CA GLY A 18 28.78 -6.86 -15.72
C GLY A 18 28.94 -5.49 -15.03
N LEU A 19 29.00 -4.40 -15.80
CA LEU A 19 29.13 -3.03 -15.30
C LEU A 19 27.79 -2.35 -15.02
N LEU A 20 26.68 -3.03 -15.29
CA LEU A 20 25.38 -2.64 -14.76
C LEU A 20 25.22 -3.28 -13.37
N PRO A 21 24.75 -2.52 -12.37
CA PRO A 21 24.47 -3.11 -11.07
C PRO A 21 23.52 -4.30 -11.27
N ASN A 22 23.94 -5.47 -10.79
CA ASN A 22 23.08 -6.63 -10.62
C ASN A 22 22.00 -6.25 -9.59
N HIS A 23 20.97 -5.53 -10.03
CA HIS A 23 19.69 -5.61 -9.37
C HIS A 23 19.19 -7.02 -9.67
N ALA A 24 19.56 -7.94 -8.77
CA ALA A 24 19.00 -9.28 -8.73
C ALA A 24 17.49 -9.13 -8.48
N TYR A 25 16.75 -8.88 -9.56
CA TYR A 25 15.32 -8.73 -9.55
C TYR A 25 14.77 -10.10 -9.18
N SER A 26 14.28 -10.23 -7.93
CA SER A 26 13.95 -11.53 -7.37
C SER A 26 12.84 -12.16 -8.21
N GLN A 27 13.11 -13.33 -8.76
CA GLN A 27 12.13 -14.03 -9.57
C GLN A 27 10.86 -14.36 -8.76
N ASN A 28 9.72 -14.04 -9.38
CA ASN A 28 8.42 -14.75 -9.29
C ASN A 28 7.23 -14.17 -8.51
N THR A 29 7.24 -12.93 -8.03
CA THR A 29 5.97 -12.29 -7.64
C THR A 29 5.94 -10.80 -7.96
N LEU A 30 4.95 -10.39 -8.74
CA LEU A 30 4.66 -8.99 -9.06
C LEU A 30 4.30 -8.22 -7.76
N PRO A 31 4.64 -6.93 -7.64
CA PRO A 31 4.73 -6.25 -6.34
C PRO A 31 3.44 -6.20 -5.55
N ILE A 32 2.30 -5.88 -6.18
CA ILE A 32 1.01 -5.76 -5.48
C ILE A 32 0.55 -7.14 -5.00
N SER A 33 0.65 -8.15 -5.87
CA SER A 33 0.33 -9.53 -5.54
C SER A 33 1.22 -10.07 -4.42
N LYS A 34 2.52 -9.74 -4.44
CA LYS A 34 3.44 -10.11 -3.37
C LYS A 34 2.99 -9.50 -2.04
N HIS A 35 2.75 -8.19 -2.01
CA HIS A 35 2.31 -7.48 -0.82
C HIS A 35 1.03 -8.09 -0.22
N LEU A 36 0.01 -8.33 -1.05
CA LEU A 36 -1.25 -8.94 -0.60
C LEU A 36 -1.09 -10.39 -0.12
N LYS A 37 -0.26 -11.20 -0.79
CA LYS A 37 0.02 -12.58 -0.36
C LYS A 37 0.77 -12.61 0.97
N ASP A 38 1.73 -11.71 1.16
CA ASP A 38 2.46 -11.59 2.42
C ASP A 38 1.55 -11.11 3.55
N ALA A 39 0.64 -10.16 3.29
CA ALA A 39 -0.37 -9.71 4.24
C ALA A 39 -1.33 -10.84 4.64
N LEU A 40 -1.87 -11.58 3.66
CA LEU A 40 -2.70 -12.78 3.91
C LEU A 40 -1.97 -13.81 4.76
N LYS A 41 -0.70 -14.07 4.47
CA LYS A 41 0.12 -15.03 5.22
C LYS A 41 0.29 -14.57 6.67
N LEU A 42 0.57 -13.29 6.88
CA LEU A 42 0.71 -12.71 8.21
C LEU A 42 -0.61 -12.76 8.99
N ASN A 43 -1.71 -12.36 8.37
CA ASN A 43 -3.04 -12.34 8.98
C ASN A 43 -3.52 -13.76 9.34
N LYS A 44 -3.28 -14.76 8.49
CA LYS A 44 -3.54 -16.17 8.81
C LYS A 44 -2.77 -16.64 10.04
N LYS A 45 -1.52 -16.19 10.20
CA LYS A 45 -0.68 -16.53 11.35
C LYS A 45 -1.19 -15.86 12.64
N ARG A 46 -1.65 -14.61 12.57
CA ARG A 46 -2.00 -13.81 13.76
C ARG A 46 -3.46 -13.93 14.19
N ALA A 47 -4.37 -14.26 13.28
CA ALA A 47 -5.78 -14.47 13.60
C ALA A 47 -6.03 -15.39 14.83
N PRO A 48 -5.42 -16.59 14.94
CA PRO A 48 -5.63 -17.44 16.12
C PRO A 48 -5.07 -16.82 17.41
N LEU A 49 -4.02 -16.00 17.34
CA LEU A 49 -3.42 -15.35 18.51
C LEU A 49 -4.36 -14.29 19.09
N TYR A 50 -4.98 -13.47 18.25
CA TYR A 50 -6.01 -12.53 18.71
C TYR A 50 -7.27 -13.27 19.20
N ALA A 51 -7.61 -14.40 18.58
CA ALA A 51 -8.77 -15.19 18.99
C ALA A 51 -8.65 -15.71 20.42
N GLU A 52 -7.47 -16.17 20.81
CA GLU A 52 -7.17 -16.62 22.18
C GLU A 52 -7.42 -15.50 23.20
N LEU A 53 -7.00 -14.27 22.90
CA LEU A 53 -7.16 -13.11 23.78
C LEU A 53 -8.62 -12.62 23.89
N THR A 54 -9.44 -12.88 22.88
CA THR A 54 -10.81 -12.35 22.77
C THR A 54 -11.86 -13.46 22.84
N ASN A 55 -11.54 -14.65 23.34
CA ASN A 55 -12.44 -15.81 23.33
C ASN A 55 -13.13 -16.07 21.97
N GLY A 56 -12.40 -15.87 20.87
CA GLY A 56 -12.86 -16.06 19.50
C GLY A 56 -13.52 -14.87 18.82
N GLU A 57 -13.85 -13.78 19.53
CA GLU A 57 -14.56 -12.62 18.95
C GLU A 57 -13.84 -11.99 17.75
N SER A 58 -12.50 -11.94 17.77
CA SER A 58 -11.66 -11.38 16.71
C SER A 58 -11.60 -12.22 15.42
N LEU A 59 -12.00 -13.50 15.44
CA LEU A 59 -11.92 -14.38 14.28
C LEU A 59 -12.77 -13.89 13.12
N LYS A 60 -13.98 -13.41 13.41
CA LYS A 60 -14.90 -12.91 12.38
C LYS A 60 -14.28 -11.76 11.60
N LEU A 61 -13.66 -10.80 12.31
CA LEU A 61 -13.01 -9.65 11.68
C LEU A 61 -11.74 -10.04 10.93
N SER A 62 -10.95 -10.95 11.50
CA SER A 62 -9.75 -11.46 10.84
C SER A 62 -10.08 -12.17 9.51
N TYR A 63 -11.14 -12.98 9.49
CA TYR A 63 -11.61 -13.63 8.25
C TYR A 63 -12.22 -12.64 7.27
N GLU A 64 -12.91 -11.59 7.74
CA GLU A 64 -13.41 -10.52 6.88
C GLU A 64 -12.26 -9.78 6.17
N LEU A 65 -11.18 -9.45 6.91
CA LEU A 65 -9.97 -8.85 6.33
C LEU A 65 -9.32 -9.78 5.29
N MET A 66 -9.08 -11.05 5.65
CA MET A 66 -8.46 -12.02 4.75
C MET A 66 -9.30 -12.30 3.49
N ALA A 67 -10.63 -12.33 3.61
CA ALA A 67 -11.51 -12.51 2.44
C ALA A 67 -11.33 -11.35 1.45
N MET A 68 -11.16 -10.14 1.97
CA MET A 68 -11.02 -8.93 1.16
C MET A 68 -9.64 -8.79 0.54
N GLU A 69 -8.58 -9.19 1.25
CA GLU A 69 -7.24 -9.30 0.67
C GLU A 69 -7.20 -10.35 -0.44
N SER A 70 -7.89 -11.48 -0.24
CA SER A 70 -8.02 -12.53 -1.28
C SER A 70 -8.80 -12.02 -2.50
N LEU A 71 -9.87 -11.25 -2.27
CA LEU A 71 -10.64 -10.64 -3.33
C LEU A 71 -9.82 -9.56 -4.07
N ALA A 72 -9.07 -8.74 -3.35
CA ALA A 72 -8.17 -7.75 -3.92
C ALA A 72 -7.13 -8.42 -4.82
N LEU A 73 -6.55 -9.55 -4.40
CA LEU A 73 -5.58 -10.31 -5.18
C LEU A 73 -6.14 -10.74 -6.55
N LEU A 74 -7.42 -11.12 -6.62
CA LEU A 74 -8.08 -11.44 -7.89
C LEU A 74 -8.17 -10.23 -8.81
N PHE A 75 -8.44 -9.05 -8.25
CA PHE A 75 -8.60 -7.83 -9.04
C PHE A 75 -7.29 -7.16 -9.40
N VAL A 76 -6.24 -7.17 -8.58
CA VAL A 76 -5.02 -6.40 -8.84
C VAL A 76 -4.07 -7.03 -9.86
N GLY A 77 -4.27 -8.31 -10.22
CA GLY A 77 -3.37 -9.04 -11.12
C GLY A 77 -3.17 -8.37 -12.49
N HIS A 78 -4.16 -7.63 -12.98
CA HIS A 78 -4.02 -6.87 -14.23
C HIS A 78 -3.09 -5.66 -14.10
N LEU A 79 -3.05 -4.99 -12.95
CA LEU A 79 -2.12 -3.87 -12.70
C LEU A 79 -0.69 -4.36 -12.63
N ASP A 80 -0.48 -5.44 -11.89
CA ASP A 80 0.80 -6.13 -11.79
C ASP A 80 1.31 -6.55 -13.17
N TYR A 81 0.44 -7.14 -14.01
CA TYR A 81 0.79 -7.51 -15.38
C TYR A 81 1.13 -6.29 -16.24
N ALA A 82 0.36 -5.21 -16.14
CA ALA A 82 0.62 -3.97 -16.88
C ALA A 82 1.90 -3.26 -16.43
N ALA A 83 2.27 -3.39 -15.15
CA ALA A 83 3.50 -2.83 -14.58
C ALA A 83 4.76 -3.60 -14.98
N LYS A 84 4.63 -4.87 -15.35
CA LYS A 84 5.76 -5.78 -15.61
C LYS A 84 6.82 -5.21 -16.57
N PRO A 85 6.48 -4.60 -17.73
CA PRO A 85 7.50 -4.05 -18.63
C PRO A 85 8.32 -2.90 -18.01
N TYR A 86 7.69 -2.08 -17.17
CA TYR A 86 8.33 -0.98 -16.45
C TYR A 86 9.30 -1.49 -15.39
N ILE A 87 8.80 -2.43 -14.60
CA ILE A 87 9.52 -3.18 -13.58
C ILE A 87 10.79 -3.84 -14.17
N GLU A 88 10.64 -4.60 -15.26
CA GLU A 88 11.77 -5.31 -15.91
C GLU A 88 12.80 -4.35 -16.50
N ALA A 89 12.39 -3.14 -16.86
CA ALA A 89 13.27 -2.06 -17.30
C ALA A 89 13.90 -1.26 -16.14
N GLY A 90 13.59 -1.57 -14.90
CA GLY A 90 14.14 -0.92 -13.71
C GLY A 90 13.40 0.36 -13.27
N VAL A 91 12.13 0.53 -13.67
CA VAL A 91 11.22 1.48 -13.03
C VAL A 91 10.64 0.80 -11.79
N GLY A 92 10.85 1.37 -10.60
CA GLY A 92 10.40 0.80 -9.32
C GLY A 92 8.88 0.87 -9.08
N LEU A 93 8.08 0.68 -10.13
CA LEU A 93 6.64 0.84 -10.11
C LEU A 93 6.00 -0.14 -9.13
N PHE A 94 5.22 0.37 -8.17
CA PHE A 94 4.64 -0.35 -7.03
C PHE A 94 5.63 -0.90 -5.99
N ASP A 95 6.83 -1.35 -6.37
CA ASP A 95 7.87 -1.78 -5.43
C ASP A 95 8.30 -0.63 -4.49
N GLU A 96 8.37 0.58 -5.03
CA GLU A 96 8.70 1.77 -4.25
C GLU A 96 7.48 2.35 -3.55
N ASP A 97 6.25 1.97 -3.93
CA ASP A 97 5.01 2.50 -3.36
C ASP A 97 4.50 1.64 -2.20
N LEU A 98 4.74 0.33 -2.26
CA LEU A 98 4.31 -0.66 -1.28
C LEU A 98 5.46 -1.02 -0.35
N ILE A 99 5.19 -0.98 0.95
CA ILE A 99 6.18 -1.40 1.93
C ILE A 99 6.17 -2.92 2.08
N ASP A 100 7.37 -3.50 2.18
CA ASP A 100 7.52 -4.92 2.47
C ASP A 100 6.83 -5.26 3.79
N MET A 101 5.92 -6.24 3.77
CA MET A 101 5.21 -6.74 4.95
C MET A 101 6.15 -7.34 6.00
N LYS A 102 7.41 -7.65 5.65
CA LYS A 102 8.45 -8.00 6.63
C LYS A 102 8.81 -6.85 7.59
N LYS A 103 8.49 -5.60 7.22
CA LYS A 103 8.68 -4.42 8.09
C LYS A 103 7.50 -4.19 9.04
N THR A 104 6.47 -5.03 8.97
CA THR A 104 5.37 -5.00 9.94
C THR A 104 5.92 -5.26 11.34
N PRO A 105 5.54 -4.48 12.37
CA PRO A 105 6.02 -4.67 13.74
C PRO A 105 5.74 -6.10 14.24
N ASP A 106 6.58 -6.60 15.14
CA ASP A 106 6.34 -7.89 15.79
C ASP A 106 4.99 -7.92 16.50
N TYR A 107 4.40 -9.12 16.59
CA TYR A 107 3.16 -9.33 17.30
C TYR A 107 3.33 -8.98 18.78
N LEU A 108 2.35 -8.28 19.35
CA LEU A 108 2.20 -8.08 20.78
C LEU A 108 0.77 -8.45 21.18
N PRO A 109 0.57 -9.14 22.32
CA PRO A 109 -0.77 -9.52 22.77
C PRO A 109 -1.59 -8.30 23.21
N ASN A 110 -0.92 -7.24 23.65
CA ASN A 110 -1.56 -6.05 24.19
C ASN A 110 -0.92 -4.78 23.63
N PHE A 111 -1.66 -3.66 23.69
CA PHE A 111 -0.97 -2.37 23.57
C PHE A 111 -0.04 -2.16 24.77
N GLU A 112 0.99 -1.35 24.58
CA GLU A 112 1.80 -0.86 25.70
C GLU A 112 0.91 -0.07 26.67
N ASP A 113 1.30 0.02 27.93
CA ASP A 113 0.45 0.58 29.00
C ASP A 113 -0.16 1.94 28.60
N ASN A 114 -1.48 2.08 28.79
CA ASN A 114 -2.29 3.27 28.49
C ASN A 114 -2.46 3.63 27.01
N LEU A 115 -2.07 2.77 26.07
CA LEU A 115 -2.24 3.04 24.63
C LEU A 115 -3.56 2.54 24.03
N ALA A 116 -4.36 1.75 24.76
CA ALA A 116 -5.67 1.31 24.29
C ALA A 116 -6.61 2.51 24.01
N PRO A 117 -7.32 2.54 22.88
CA PRO A 117 -8.21 3.64 22.55
C PRO A 117 -9.41 3.66 23.49
N THR A 118 -9.66 4.82 24.11
CA THR A 118 -10.80 5.03 25.03
C THR A 118 -12.00 5.68 24.36
N GLN A 119 -11.78 6.38 23.24
CA GLN A 119 -12.81 7.08 22.48
C GLN A 119 -12.69 6.72 21.02
N LYS A 120 -13.83 6.54 20.37
CA LYS A 120 -13.90 6.24 18.95
C LYS A 120 -13.72 7.51 18.14
N ILE A 121 -12.78 7.49 17.20
CA ILE A 121 -12.58 8.57 16.23
C ILE A 121 -13.34 8.22 14.95
N GLU A 122 -14.29 9.06 14.58
CA GLU A 122 -15.09 8.88 13.36
C GLU A 122 -14.57 9.78 12.23
N ILE A 123 -14.33 9.18 11.06
CA ILE A 123 -13.88 9.87 9.85
C ILE A 123 -14.94 9.69 8.76
N ASP A 124 -15.36 10.71 8.02
CA ASP A 124 -16.27 10.44 6.89
C ASP A 124 -15.49 9.99 5.65
N THR A 125 -15.08 8.72 5.64
CA THR A 125 -14.31 8.14 4.52
C THR A 125 -15.11 8.05 3.23
N LYS A 126 -16.45 8.04 3.28
CA LYS A 126 -17.30 8.07 2.08
C LYS A 126 -17.24 9.45 1.42
N LEU A 127 -17.34 10.52 2.21
CA LEU A 127 -17.15 11.88 1.73
C LEU A 127 -15.72 12.08 1.23
N LEU A 128 -14.73 11.60 1.97
CA LEU A 128 -13.31 11.68 1.60
C LEU A 128 -13.05 11.00 0.25
N MET A 129 -13.51 9.75 0.09
CA MET A 129 -13.41 9.00 -1.18
C MET A 129 -14.03 9.80 -2.34
N LYS A 130 -15.24 10.36 -2.16
CA LYS A 130 -15.89 11.17 -3.22
C LYS A 130 -15.06 12.41 -3.58
N LYS A 131 -14.56 13.14 -2.58
CA LYS A 131 -13.69 14.32 -2.76
C LYS A 131 -12.42 13.94 -3.51
N TRP A 132 -11.76 12.87 -3.10
CA TRP A 132 -10.48 12.42 -3.63
C TRP A 132 -10.57 11.86 -5.05
N ILE A 133 -11.61 11.07 -5.34
CA ILE A 133 -11.89 10.64 -6.73
C ILE A 133 -12.14 11.84 -7.65
N LYS A 134 -12.81 12.89 -7.16
CA LYS A 134 -13.01 14.13 -7.94
C LYS A 134 -11.68 14.83 -8.25
N LYS A 135 -10.72 14.84 -7.30
CA LYS A 135 -9.38 15.38 -7.52
C LYS A 135 -8.60 14.59 -8.56
N ILE A 136 -8.60 13.26 -8.44
CA ILE A 136 -7.97 12.37 -9.43
C ILE A 136 -8.55 12.61 -10.84
N LYS A 137 -9.87 12.74 -10.97
CA LYS A 137 -10.53 13.03 -12.27
C LYS A 137 -10.15 14.39 -12.86
N LYS A 138 -9.73 15.35 -12.02
CA LYS A 138 -9.29 16.68 -12.43
C LYS A 138 -7.76 16.78 -12.57
N ASP A 139 -7.06 15.65 -12.43
CA ASP A 139 -5.59 15.59 -12.38
C ASP A 139 -4.96 16.47 -11.27
N ASP A 140 -5.74 16.75 -10.21
CA ASP A 140 -5.33 17.59 -9.08
C ASP A 140 -4.62 16.74 -8.01
N LEU A 141 -3.53 16.08 -8.41
CA LEU A 141 -2.80 15.10 -7.58
C LEU A 141 -2.05 15.77 -6.43
N GLN A 142 -1.53 16.99 -6.64
CA GLN A 142 -0.82 17.73 -5.60
C GLN A 142 -1.76 18.11 -4.44
N ALA A 143 -2.96 18.61 -4.74
CA ALA A 143 -3.92 18.91 -3.67
C ALA A 143 -4.44 17.63 -3.00
N LEU A 144 -4.49 16.51 -3.73
CA LEU A 144 -4.82 15.21 -3.12
C LEU A 144 -3.75 14.79 -2.12
N TYR A 145 -2.47 14.95 -2.47
CA TYR A 145 -1.35 14.65 -1.58
C TYR A 145 -1.41 15.52 -0.32
N GLN A 146 -1.64 16.82 -0.48
CA GLN A 146 -1.80 17.75 0.64
C GLN A 146 -2.96 17.36 1.55
N ASP A 147 -4.13 17.01 1.00
CA ASP A 147 -5.27 16.51 1.77
C ASP A 147 -4.90 15.25 2.58
N ALA A 148 -4.17 14.30 1.98
CA ALA A 148 -3.76 13.07 2.64
C ALA A 148 -2.75 13.33 3.77
N VAL A 149 -1.74 14.16 3.53
CA VAL A 149 -0.73 14.55 4.53
C VAL A 149 -1.37 15.31 5.68
N LEU A 150 -2.33 16.20 5.41
CA LEU A 150 -3.05 16.95 6.44
C LEU A 150 -3.77 16.01 7.41
N LEU A 151 -4.45 14.99 6.86
CA LEU A 151 -5.17 13.99 7.65
C LEU A 151 -4.23 13.15 8.53
N LEU A 152 -3.02 12.86 8.06
CA LEU A 152 -1.99 12.08 8.79
C LEU A 152 -1.24 12.90 9.85
N LYS A 153 -0.92 14.17 9.57
CA LYS A 153 -0.04 14.98 10.44
C LYS A 153 -0.76 15.66 11.60
N ILE A 154 -1.95 16.20 11.32
CA ILE A 154 -2.67 17.05 12.28
C ILE A 154 -4.15 16.70 12.37
N GLY A 155 -4.60 15.70 11.62
CA GLY A 155 -5.98 15.24 11.60
C GLY A 155 -6.21 13.99 12.44
N ASP A 156 -7.36 13.37 12.17
CA ASP A 156 -7.93 12.24 12.91
C ASP A 156 -7.12 10.93 12.83
N LEU A 157 -6.04 10.89 12.02
CA LEU A 157 -5.21 9.71 11.84
C LEU A 157 -3.80 9.84 12.44
N LYS A 158 -3.50 10.97 13.10
CA LYS A 158 -2.20 11.18 13.75
C LYS A 158 -2.04 10.22 14.93
N GLU A 159 -1.08 9.29 14.83
CA GLU A 159 -0.60 8.44 15.93
C GLU A 159 -1.71 7.75 16.74
N THR A 160 -2.77 7.31 16.05
CA THR A 160 -3.91 6.63 16.68
C THR A 160 -3.66 5.13 16.87
N ASN A 161 -4.05 4.58 18.02
CA ASN A 161 -4.13 3.13 18.27
C ASN A 161 -5.50 2.54 17.88
N GLN A 162 -6.14 3.18 16.90
CA GLN A 162 -7.41 2.84 16.25
C GLN A 162 -7.35 3.34 14.81
N ASN A 163 -8.33 2.99 13.97
CA ASN A 163 -8.34 3.40 12.55
C ASN A 163 -7.07 2.98 11.78
N CYS A 164 -6.43 1.90 12.21
CA CYS A 164 -5.08 1.53 11.76
C CYS A 164 -5.06 1.09 10.29
N LEU A 165 -6.11 0.42 9.81
CA LEU A 165 -6.24 0.10 8.38
C LEU A 165 -6.49 1.37 7.56
N THR A 166 -7.40 2.23 8.01
CA THR A 166 -7.71 3.51 7.36
C THR A 166 -6.46 4.37 7.25
N ARG A 167 -5.67 4.48 8.33
CA ARG A 167 -4.37 5.16 8.34
C ARG A 167 -3.44 4.55 7.31
N HIS A 168 -3.24 3.24 7.33
CA HIS A 168 -2.35 2.54 6.41
C HIS A 168 -2.71 2.81 4.92
N PHE A 169 -4.00 2.81 4.58
CA PHE A 169 -4.44 3.17 3.23
C PHE A 169 -4.12 4.64 2.89
N VAL A 170 -4.35 5.57 3.81
CA VAL A 170 -4.05 7.00 3.59
C VAL A 170 -2.55 7.25 3.45
N GLU A 171 -1.71 6.59 4.27
CA GLU A 171 -0.24 6.64 4.13
C GLU A 171 0.21 6.09 2.77
N SER A 172 -0.35 4.95 2.33
CA SER A 172 -0.03 4.36 1.02
C SER A 172 -0.49 5.23 -0.17
N ILE A 173 -1.64 5.90 -0.05
CA ILE A 173 -2.12 6.89 -1.03
C ILE A 173 -1.14 8.06 -1.11
N ALA A 174 -0.73 8.62 0.04
CA ALA A 174 0.20 9.74 0.09
C ALA A 174 1.58 9.37 -0.50
N ARG A 175 2.10 8.19 -0.17
CA ARG A 175 3.34 7.67 -0.73
C ARG A 175 3.25 7.48 -2.25
N SER A 176 2.18 6.85 -2.73
CA SER A 176 1.97 6.64 -4.17
C SER A 176 1.94 7.98 -4.91
N LEU A 177 1.22 8.97 -4.38
CA LEU A 177 1.15 10.31 -4.96
C LEU A 177 2.51 11.00 -5.05
N LYS A 178 3.33 10.88 -4.00
CA LYS A 178 4.69 11.43 -3.96
C LYS A 178 5.58 10.81 -5.05
N ASN A 179 5.42 9.52 -5.32
CA ASN A 179 6.28 8.78 -6.25
C ASN A 179 5.83 8.84 -7.71
N ILE A 180 4.58 9.25 -8.01
CA ILE A 180 4.02 9.24 -9.39
C ILE A 180 4.96 9.93 -10.37
N GLU A 181 5.44 11.14 -10.08
CA GLU A 181 6.25 11.88 -11.06
C GLU A 181 7.62 11.21 -11.28
N GLY A 182 8.26 10.73 -10.21
CA GLY A 182 9.53 10.00 -10.31
C GLY A 182 9.43 8.75 -11.19
N HIS A 183 8.32 8.00 -11.06
CA HIS A 183 8.06 6.84 -11.94
C HIS A 183 7.91 7.24 -13.41
N ARG A 184 7.21 8.33 -13.67
CA ARG A 184 6.96 8.84 -15.03
C ARG A 184 8.24 9.34 -15.68
N GLU A 185 9.02 10.15 -14.96
CA GLU A 185 10.33 10.66 -15.40
C GLU A 185 11.28 9.49 -15.68
N LYS A 186 11.33 8.49 -14.79
CA LYS A 186 12.18 7.32 -14.95
C LYS A 186 11.78 6.51 -16.20
N ALA A 187 10.49 6.23 -16.38
CA ALA A 187 10.00 5.51 -17.56
C ALA A 187 10.35 6.25 -18.87
N ASN A 188 10.12 7.56 -18.91
CA ASN A 188 10.46 8.39 -20.07
C ASN A 188 11.96 8.39 -20.37
N SER A 189 12.81 8.47 -19.33
CA SER A 189 14.28 8.42 -19.49
C SER A 189 14.78 7.10 -20.09
N LEU A 190 14.00 6.02 -19.93
CA LEU A 190 14.28 4.69 -20.47
C LEU A 190 13.62 4.46 -21.85
N GLY A 191 12.93 5.47 -22.40
CA GLY A 191 12.22 5.37 -23.67
C GLY A 191 10.95 4.51 -23.61
N LEU A 192 10.38 4.32 -22.42
CA LEU A 192 9.10 3.64 -22.22
C LEU A 192 7.94 4.63 -22.36
N GLU A 193 6.73 4.09 -22.54
CA GLU A 193 5.49 4.88 -22.47
C GLU A 193 5.30 5.50 -21.08
N ASP A 194 4.49 6.55 -20.95
CA ASP A 194 4.17 7.13 -19.65
C ASP A 194 3.25 6.18 -18.83
N PRO A 195 3.67 5.69 -17.64
CA PRO A 195 2.88 4.75 -16.84
C PRO A 195 1.69 5.38 -16.10
N LYS A 196 1.38 6.66 -16.33
CA LYS A 196 0.35 7.44 -15.61
C LYS A 196 -0.96 6.69 -15.43
N GLU A 197 -1.51 6.05 -16.47
CA GLU A 197 -2.82 5.38 -16.37
C GLU A 197 -2.79 4.18 -15.40
N ILE A 198 -1.68 3.45 -15.32
CA ILE A 198 -1.50 2.33 -14.40
C ILE A 198 -1.44 2.86 -12.96
N LEU A 199 -0.62 3.89 -12.73
CA LEU A 199 -0.46 4.53 -11.43
C LEU A 199 -1.78 5.15 -10.93
N ILE A 200 -2.51 5.83 -11.80
CA ILE A 200 -3.82 6.42 -11.47
C ILE A 200 -4.87 5.34 -11.21
N SER A 201 -4.83 4.22 -11.91
CA SER A 201 -5.76 3.10 -11.66
C SER A 201 -5.51 2.46 -10.30
N PHE A 202 -4.25 2.25 -9.93
CA PHE A 202 -3.85 1.78 -8.61
C PHE A 202 -4.31 2.75 -7.50
N LEU A 203 -4.02 4.05 -7.65
CA LEU A 203 -4.44 5.08 -6.71
C LEU A 203 -5.97 5.10 -6.52
N LYS A 204 -6.74 5.00 -7.60
CA LYS A 204 -8.20 4.95 -7.54
C LYS A 204 -8.72 3.72 -6.78
N ILE A 205 -8.04 2.57 -6.87
CA ILE A 205 -8.39 1.38 -6.09
C ILE A 205 -8.18 1.66 -4.60
N GLN A 206 -7.01 2.18 -4.22
CA GLN A 206 -6.72 2.52 -2.82
C GLN A 206 -7.74 3.50 -2.23
N VAL A 207 -8.04 4.59 -2.96
CA VAL A 207 -9.04 5.58 -2.52
C VAL A 207 -10.43 4.98 -2.35
N ARG A 208 -10.83 4.07 -3.24
CA ARG A 208 -12.15 3.39 -3.15
C ARG A 208 -12.23 2.40 -2.00
N SER A 209 -11.11 1.91 -1.50
CA SER A 209 -11.06 0.98 -0.36
C SER A 209 -11.22 1.68 1.00
N LEU A 210 -11.14 3.02 1.08
CA LEU A 210 -11.22 3.77 2.34
C LEU A 210 -12.50 3.50 3.16
N PRO A 211 -13.73 3.52 2.58
CA PRO A 211 -14.94 3.23 3.35
C PRO A 211 -14.98 1.83 3.92
N TRP A 212 -14.37 0.88 3.23
CA TRP A 212 -14.28 -0.49 3.69
C TRP A 212 -13.25 -0.64 4.81
N ALA A 213 -12.04 -0.06 4.66
CA ALA A 213 -11.02 -0.06 5.69
C ALA A 213 -11.57 0.51 7.01
N GLN A 214 -12.28 1.64 6.91
CA GLN A 214 -12.96 2.21 8.07
C GLN A 214 -14.04 1.30 8.62
N SER A 215 -14.83 0.63 7.78
CA SER A 215 -15.86 -0.28 8.27
C SER A 215 -15.25 -1.41 9.12
N ILE A 216 -14.05 -1.89 8.78
CA ILE A 216 -13.34 -2.88 9.60
C ILE A 216 -12.80 -2.24 10.87
N ASP A 217 -12.14 -1.09 10.77
CA ASP A 217 -11.62 -0.37 11.95
C ASP A 217 -12.73 -0.06 12.98
N LYS A 218 -13.90 0.38 12.50
CA LYS A 218 -15.07 0.64 13.37
C LYS A 218 -15.53 -0.60 14.13
N LYS A 219 -15.43 -1.79 13.54
CA LYS A 219 -15.76 -3.06 14.22
C LYS A 219 -14.61 -3.50 15.14
N ALA A 220 -13.36 -3.26 14.75
CA ALA A 220 -12.18 -3.60 15.53
C ALA A 220 -12.05 -2.76 16.81
N PHE A 221 -12.62 -1.55 16.83
CA PHE A 221 -12.59 -0.65 17.99
C PHE A 221 -13.04 -1.35 19.30
N ASP A 222 -14.09 -2.17 19.25
CA ASP A 222 -14.60 -2.87 20.44
C ASP A 222 -13.63 -3.93 20.97
N ILE A 223 -12.74 -4.45 20.14
CA ILE A 223 -11.65 -5.34 20.55
C ILE A 223 -10.45 -4.52 21.03
N GLN A 224 -10.14 -3.43 20.35
CA GLN A 224 -9.02 -2.55 20.68
C GLN A 224 -9.18 -1.90 22.06
N LYS A 225 -10.40 -1.51 22.46
CA LYS A 225 -10.68 -1.00 23.82
C LYS A 225 -10.42 -2.02 24.93
N MET A 226 -10.41 -3.32 24.61
CA MET A 226 -10.02 -4.40 25.54
C MET A 226 -8.51 -4.60 25.62
N ASN A 227 -7.73 -3.61 25.17
CA ASN A 227 -6.28 -3.64 25.11
C ASN A 227 -5.70 -4.70 24.17
N VAL A 228 -6.39 -5.02 23.06
CA VAL A 228 -5.92 -5.98 22.04
C VAL A 228 -5.59 -5.23 20.73
N PRO A 229 -4.35 -5.24 20.22
CA PRO A 229 -3.92 -4.38 19.11
C PRO A 229 -4.29 -4.93 17.72
N LEU A 230 -5.51 -5.47 17.57
CA LEU A 230 -6.02 -6.06 16.34
C LEU A 230 -5.84 -5.07 15.17
N PHE A 231 -5.18 -5.53 14.10
CA PHE A 231 -4.80 -4.78 12.89
C PHE A 231 -3.73 -3.68 13.06
N CYS A 232 -3.64 -3.04 14.23
CA CYS A 232 -2.72 -1.93 14.45
C CYS A 232 -1.24 -2.32 14.39
N ARG A 233 -0.93 -3.60 14.61
CA ARG A 233 0.41 -4.14 14.44
C ARG A 233 0.54 -5.04 13.23
N ASP A 234 -0.52 -5.23 12.44
CA ASP A 234 -0.55 -6.18 11.32
C ASP A 234 -0.23 -5.52 9.97
N VAL A 235 -0.03 -4.21 9.96
CA VAL A 235 0.37 -3.41 8.80
C VAL A 235 1.71 -2.71 9.07
N PRO A 236 2.59 -2.59 8.05
CA PRO A 236 3.81 -1.82 8.19
C PRO A 236 3.50 -0.33 8.17
N HIS A 237 4.32 0.46 8.85
CA HIS A 237 4.31 1.92 8.66
C HIS A 237 4.74 2.25 7.23
N VAL A 238 3.99 3.14 6.57
CA VAL A 238 4.30 3.59 5.21
C VAL A 238 4.86 5.02 5.24
N PRO A 239 6.17 5.23 5.03
CA PRO A 239 6.73 6.57 4.99
C PRO A 239 6.20 7.35 3.77
N TYR A 240 5.60 8.50 4.02
CA TYR A 240 4.93 9.35 3.03
C TYR A 240 5.54 10.77 2.91
N GLU A 241 6.55 11.08 3.72
CA GLU A 241 7.30 12.35 3.74
C GLU A 241 8.59 12.28 2.95
#